data_AF-A0A0L1IJ58-F1
#
_entry.id   AF-A0A0L1IJ58-F1
#
_cell.length_a   1.000
_cell.length_b   1.000
_cell.length_c   1.000
_cell.angle_alpha   90.00
_cell.angle_beta   90.00
_cell.angle_gamma   90.00
#
_symmetry.space_group_name_H-M   'P 1'
#
loop_
_entity.id
_entity.type
_entity.pdbx_description
1 polymer ?
#
loop_
_entity_poly.entity_id
_entity_poly.type
_entity_poly.pdbx_seq_one_letter_code
_entity_poly.pdbx_strand_id
1 'polypeptide(L)'
;MAFKPVKIPSKDIVFSRRKNCTYVYYTTKKIFNKEKGYSENERACIGIVSDKKETMMIPNENYVTYFGDFGISLEENDSQFSRVLSFGARLVVDKILEKLNVSSILNKVFKEKTDLIESLICYFIDDQNSTAQHYEKWARRNAIFGNKIDSQSTISRLYNNVLNEDSVMEFTYMWNVEFQKNSFSRDIILSLDSTNFNTYSENINLAEYGKAKVDEGLKQINLAYVIDNETTMPLFYQTFLGSVTDQTQCKELINKSIEYGYKNPTLVMDRGFFNTENVNYLENADYKYIIMAKSRNKSLDALLEENRNKIRDNFNCYIE
;
A
#
# COMPACT_ATOMS: atom_id res chain seq x y z
N MET A 1 -32.54 2.63 -8.82
CA MET A 1 -32.38 1.17 -8.66
C MET A 1 -33.36 0.55 -9.63
N ALA A 2 -32.92 -0.32 -10.53
CA ALA A 2 -33.83 -1.01 -11.45
C ALA A 2 -34.34 -2.29 -10.80
N PHE A 3 -35.59 -2.65 -11.05
CA PHE A 3 -36.14 -3.94 -10.66
C PHE A 3 -35.62 -5.03 -11.61
N LYS A 4 -35.27 -6.20 -11.07
CA LYS A 4 -35.02 -7.37 -11.90
C LYS A 4 -36.31 -7.78 -12.62
N PRO A 5 -36.23 -8.36 -13.83
CA PRO A 5 -37.42 -8.83 -14.55
C PRO A 5 -38.22 -9.85 -13.75
N VAL A 6 -39.53 -9.70 -13.74
CA VAL A 6 -40.49 -10.64 -13.16
C VAL A 6 -41.37 -11.25 -14.24
N LYS A 7 -41.94 -12.43 -13.96
CA LYS A 7 -42.88 -13.09 -14.87
C LYS A 7 -44.15 -12.24 -15.01
N ILE A 8 -44.60 -12.03 -16.24
CA ILE A 8 -45.83 -11.29 -16.51
C ILE A 8 -47.03 -12.10 -15.98
N PRO A 9 -47.96 -11.48 -15.21
CA PRO A 9 -49.16 -12.16 -14.74
C PRO A 9 -49.98 -12.73 -15.91
N SER A 10 -50.63 -13.87 -15.71
CA SER A 10 -51.36 -14.56 -16.78
C SER A 10 -52.80 -14.07 -16.98
N LYS A 11 -53.35 -13.28 -16.04
CA LYS A 11 -54.75 -12.84 -16.04
C LYS A 11 -54.90 -11.32 -16.15
N ASP A 12 -55.89 -10.90 -16.93
CA ASP A 12 -56.31 -9.49 -17.08
C ASP A 12 -55.19 -8.53 -17.56
N ILE A 13 -54.22 -9.06 -18.31
CA ILE A 13 -53.09 -8.32 -18.89
C ILE A 13 -53.37 -7.92 -20.34
N VAL A 14 -52.93 -6.70 -20.69
CA VAL A 14 -52.98 -6.15 -22.05
C VAL A 14 -51.64 -5.53 -22.42
N PHE A 15 -51.16 -5.82 -23.62
CA PHE A 15 -49.92 -5.25 -24.15
C PHE A 15 -50.20 -4.02 -25.00
N SER A 16 -49.41 -2.97 -24.80
CA SER A 16 -49.44 -1.76 -25.62
C SER A 16 -48.06 -1.53 -26.24
N ARG A 17 -47.94 -1.80 -27.54
CA ARG A 17 -46.71 -1.63 -28.30
C ARG A 17 -46.53 -0.17 -28.73
N ARG A 18 -45.39 0.42 -28.40
CA ARG A 18 -44.89 1.71 -28.93
C ARG A 18 -43.59 1.47 -29.69
N LYS A 19 -43.12 2.46 -30.46
CA LYS A 19 -41.99 2.31 -31.41
C LYS A 19 -40.76 1.56 -30.86
N ASN A 20 -40.42 1.74 -29.58
CA ASN A 20 -39.22 1.16 -28.97
C ASN A 20 -39.47 0.29 -27.73
N CYS A 21 -40.73 0.10 -27.31
CA CYS A 21 -41.04 -0.63 -26.08
C CYS A 21 -42.48 -1.15 -26.05
N THR A 22 -42.69 -2.24 -25.32
CA THR A 22 -44.03 -2.81 -25.07
C THR A 22 -44.37 -2.63 -23.60
N TYR A 23 -45.42 -1.86 -23.32
CA TYR A 23 -45.94 -1.66 -21.97
C TYR A 23 -46.92 -2.77 -21.60
N VAL A 24 -46.90 -3.17 -20.33
CA VAL A 24 -47.80 -4.17 -19.74
C VAL A 24 -48.83 -3.45 -18.89
N TYR A 25 -50.11 -3.60 -19.22
CA TYR A 25 -51.23 -3.03 -18.47
C TYR A 25 -52.03 -4.13 -17.78
N TYR A 26 -52.36 -3.90 -16.51
CA TYR A 26 -53.30 -4.72 -15.74
C TYR A 26 -54.67 -4.05 -15.72
N THR A 27 -55.72 -4.83 -16.01
CA THR A 27 -57.12 -4.35 -15.91
C THR A 27 -57.55 -4.41 -14.46
N THR A 28 -57.67 -3.24 -13.83
CA THR A 28 -57.96 -3.09 -12.40
C THR A 28 -59.45 -3.24 -12.10
N LYS A 29 -60.31 -2.71 -12.99
CA LYS A 29 -61.77 -2.77 -12.88
C LYS A 29 -62.43 -2.89 -14.25
N LYS A 30 -63.58 -3.57 -14.29
CA LYS A 30 -64.48 -3.63 -15.45
C LYS A 30 -65.78 -2.91 -15.08
N ILE A 31 -66.03 -1.75 -15.68
CA ILE A 31 -67.16 -0.87 -15.38
C ILE A 31 -68.15 -0.98 -16.54
N PHE A 32 -69.37 -1.46 -16.28
CA PHE A 32 -70.40 -1.54 -17.31
C PHE A 32 -70.96 -0.15 -17.61
N ASN A 33 -70.75 0.33 -18.84
CA ASN A 33 -71.25 1.64 -19.27
C ASN A 33 -72.66 1.48 -19.87
N LYS A 34 -73.69 1.86 -19.10
CA LYS A 34 -75.11 1.72 -19.49
C LYS A 34 -75.48 2.53 -20.73
N GLU A 35 -74.79 3.63 -21.01
CA GLU A 35 -75.08 4.49 -22.18
C GLU A 35 -74.51 3.93 -23.48
N LYS A 36 -73.34 3.28 -23.40
CA LYS A 36 -72.67 2.72 -24.59
C LYS A 36 -72.99 1.25 -24.85
N GLY A 37 -73.66 0.58 -23.91
CA GLY A 37 -74.06 -0.83 -24.03
C GLY A 37 -72.91 -1.84 -23.93
N TYR A 38 -71.71 -1.41 -23.50
CA TYR A 38 -70.54 -2.29 -23.33
C TYR A 38 -69.73 -1.92 -22.08
N SER A 39 -68.92 -2.88 -21.60
CA SER A 39 -68.04 -2.69 -20.44
C SER A 39 -66.74 -1.96 -20.82
N GLU A 40 -66.41 -0.91 -20.08
CA GLU A 40 -65.14 -0.20 -20.15
C GLU A 40 -64.18 -0.73 -19.08
N ASN A 41 -62.90 -0.83 -19.44
CA ASN A 41 -61.86 -1.40 -18.58
C ASN A 41 -60.96 -0.27 -18.06
N GLU A 42 -60.87 -0.13 -16.74
CA GLU A 42 -59.86 0.71 -16.11
C GLU A 42 -58.54 -0.08 -16.06
N ARG A 43 -57.43 0.56 -16.44
CA ARG A 43 -56.14 -0.12 -16.60
C ARG A 43 -55.02 0.68 -15.95
N ALA A 44 -54.13 -0.02 -15.26
CA ALA A 44 -52.89 0.53 -14.73
C ALA A 44 -51.69 -0.06 -15.48
N CYS A 45 -50.73 0.79 -15.85
CA CYS A 45 -49.46 0.32 -16.41
C CYS A 45 -48.60 -0.26 -15.29
N ILE A 46 -48.28 -1.55 -15.36
CA ILE A 46 -47.54 -2.28 -14.30
C ILE A 46 -46.08 -2.55 -14.65
N GLY A 47 -45.64 -2.25 -15.88
CA GLY A 47 -44.25 -2.46 -16.27
C GLY A 47 -44.00 -2.39 -17.78
N ILE A 48 -42.78 -2.74 -18.17
CA ILE A 48 -42.32 -2.79 -19.56
C ILE A 48 -41.76 -4.19 -19.83
N VAL A 49 -42.14 -4.80 -20.96
CA VAL A 49 -41.63 -6.11 -21.37
C VAL A 49 -40.10 -6.10 -21.46
N SER A 50 -39.46 -7.11 -20.87
CA SER A 50 -38.00 -7.23 -20.80
C SER A 50 -37.42 -8.27 -21.76
N ASP A 51 -38.26 -9.12 -22.36
CA ASP A 51 -37.83 -10.21 -23.23
C ASP A 51 -38.62 -10.25 -24.55
N LYS A 52 -37.99 -10.78 -25.61
CA LYS A 52 -38.63 -10.88 -26.94
C LYS A 52 -39.84 -11.82 -26.97
N LYS A 53 -39.96 -12.74 -26.02
CA LYS A 53 -41.04 -13.72 -25.93
C LYS A 53 -42.25 -13.20 -25.13
N GLU A 54 -42.21 -11.96 -24.65
CA GLU A 54 -43.28 -11.33 -23.85
C GLU A 54 -43.67 -12.19 -22.63
N THR A 55 -42.67 -12.79 -21.97
CA THR A 55 -42.86 -13.63 -20.77
C THR A 55 -42.43 -12.93 -19.48
N MET A 56 -41.57 -11.94 -19.59
CA MET A 56 -40.94 -11.22 -18.48
C MET A 56 -41.12 -9.71 -18.68
N MET A 57 -41.22 -8.97 -17.58
CA MET A 57 -41.28 -7.51 -17.58
C MET A 57 -40.43 -6.92 -16.46
N ILE A 58 -39.92 -5.71 -16.67
CA ILE A 58 -39.41 -4.85 -15.59
C ILE A 58 -40.64 -4.23 -14.90
N PRO A 59 -40.93 -4.58 -13.63
CA PRO A 59 -42.09 -4.06 -12.93
C PRO A 59 -41.89 -2.59 -12.51
N ASN A 60 -42.99 -1.92 -12.16
CA ASN A 60 -42.99 -0.58 -11.55
C ASN A 60 -43.80 -0.56 -10.24
N GLU A 61 -43.99 0.61 -9.65
CA GLU A 61 -44.73 0.78 -8.38
C GLU A 61 -46.19 0.26 -8.43
N ASN A 62 -46.85 0.35 -9.59
CA ASN A 62 -48.21 -0.19 -9.74
C ASN A 62 -48.21 -1.72 -9.66
N TYR A 63 -47.17 -2.39 -10.15
CA TYR A 63 -47.05 -3.85 -9.99
C TYR A 63 -47.03 -4.24 -8.50
N VAL A 64 -46.22 -3.54 -7.71
CA VAL A 64 -46.15 -3.75 -6.25
C VAL A 64 -47.52 -3.52 -5.60
N THR A 65 -48.22 -2.46 -6.03
CA THR A 65 -49.54 -2.09 -5.50
C THR A 65 -50.58 -3.19 -5.73
N TYR A 66 -50.57 -3.85 -6.89
CA TYR A 66 -51.60 -4.85 -7.25
C TYR A 66 -51.20 -6.30 -6.97
N PHE A 67 -49.91 -6.62 -6.98
CA PHE A 67 -49.40 -7.99 -6.89
C PHE A 67 -48.50 -8.24 -5.66
N GLY A 68 -48.19 -7.21 -4.88
CA GLY A 68 -47.28 -7.28 -3.74
C GLY A 68 -45.80 -7.21 -4.15
N ASP A 69 -44.92 -7.30 -3.16
CA ASP A 69 -43.46 -7.27 -3.32
C ASP A 69 -42.80 -8.65 -3.37
N PHE A 70 -43.59 -9.72 -3.22
CA PHE A 70 -43.10 -11.11 -3.24
C PHE A 70 -42.42 -11.46 -4.57
N GLY A 71 -41.13 -11.81 -4.50
CA GLY A 71 -40.33 -12.20 -5.66
C GLY A 71 -39.75 -11.03 -6.46
N ILE A 72 -39.97 -9.79 -6.01
CA ILE A 72 -39.31 -8.62 -6.57
C ILE A 72 -37.91 -8.52 -5.94
N SER A 73 -36.90 -8.47 -6.79
CA SER A 73 -35.53 -8.16 -6.38
C SER A 73 -35.04 -6.94 -7.12
N LEU A 74 -34.20 -6.15 -6.47
CA LEU A 74 -33.51 -5.04 -7.11
C LEU A 74 -32.28 -5.60 -7.84
N GLU A 75 -31.89 -4.95 -8.92
CA GLU A 75 -30.53 -5.08 -9.41
C GLU A 75 -29.59 -4.50 -8.34
N GLU A 76 -29.08 -5.40 -7.49
CA GLU A 76 -27.94 -5.08 -6.65
C GLU A 76 -26.77 -4.76 -7.58
N ASN A 77 -26.11 -3.64 -7.30
CA ASN A 77 -24.93 -3.28 -8.05
C ASN A 77 -23.81 -4.20 -7.55
N ASP A 78 -23.47 -5.24 -8.31
CA ASP A 78 -22.39 -6.20 -8.00
C ASP A 78 -20.99 -5.55 -7.95
N SER A 79 -20.93 -4.22 -8.06
CA SER A 79 -19.69 -3.46 -7.92
C SER A 79 -19.15 -3.58 -6.49
N GLN A 80 -17.90 -4.01 -6.39
CA GLN A 80 -17.14 -4.00 -5.15
C GLN A 80 -16.95 -2.56 -4.61
N PHE A 81 -17.00 -1.57 -5.50
CA PHE A 81 -16.80 -0.16 -5.23
C PHE A 81 -18.09 0.59 -4.90
N SER A 82 -17.94 1.66 -4.12
CA SER A 82 -19.00 2.64 -3.88
C SER A 82 -19.28 3.46 -5.13
N ARG A 83 -20.49 4.03 -5.24
CA ARG A 83 -20.87 4.91 -6.37
C ARG A 83 -20.02 6.19 -6.46
N VAL A 84 -19.44 6.60 -5.35
CA VAL A 84 -18.54 7.75 -5.24
C VAL A 84 -17.26 7.26 -4.60
N LEU A 85 -16.12 7.63 -5.18
CA LEU A 85 -14.79 7.29 -4.69
C LEU A 85 -14.03 8.56 -4.34
N SER A 86 -13.31 8.52 -3.23
CA SER A 86 -12.27 9.51 -2.93
C SER A 86 -11.05 9.25 -3.82
N PHE A 87 -10.54 10.29 -4.48
CA PHE A 87 -9.45 10.20 -5.46
C PHE A 87 -8.16 10.92 -5.02
N GLY A 88 -8.23 11.77 -3.98
CA GLY A 88 -7.14 12.67 -3.61
C GLY A 88 -5.84 11.93 -3.25
N ALA A 89 -5.92 10.94 -2.35
CA ALA A 89 -4.76 10.16 -1.93
C ALA A 89 -4.12 9.43 -3.12
N ARG A 90 -4.94 8.76 -3.94
CA ARG A 90 -4.51 8.06 -5.16
C ARG A 90 -3.74 8.97 -6.09
N LEU A 91 -4.22 10.19 -6.34
CA LEU A 91 -3.57 11.18 -7.22
C LEU A 91 -2.20 11.62 -6.69
N VAL A 92 -2.10 11.91 -5.40
CA VAL A 92 -0.85 12.35 -4.78
C VAL A 92 0.18 11.22 -4.82
N VAL A 93 -0.22 10.00 -4.45
CA VAL A 93 0.66 8.83 -4.51
C VAL A 93 1.07 8.52 -5.94
N ASP A 94 0.18 8.64 -6.93
CA ASP A 94 0.53 8.53 -8.37
C ASP A 94 1.71 9.42 -8.72
N LYS A 95 1.62 10.69 -8.35
CA LYS A 95 2.61 11.70 -8.72
C LYS A 95 3.94 11.48 -7.99
N ILE A 96 3.91 10.95 -6.77
CA ILE A 96 5.13 10.56 -6.05
C ILE A 96 5.79 9.37 -6.74
N LEU A 97 5.03 8.30 -7.02
CA LEU A 97 5.56 7.10 -7.66
C LEU A 97 6.08 7.38 -9.08
N GLU A 98 5.39 8.24 -9.84
CA GLU A 98 5.83 8.71 -11.16
C GLU A 98 7.12 9.52 -11.06
N LYS A 99 7.18 10.51 -10.15
CA LYS A 99 8.36 11.38 -9.98
C LYS A 99 9.60 10.60 -9.54
N LEU A 100 9.42 9.57 -8.71
CA LEU A 100 10.50 8.70 -8.23
C LEU A 100 10.75 7.51 -9.17
N ASN A 101 9.98 7.39 -10.26
CA ASN A 101 10.01 6.25 -11.19
C ASN A 101 9.80 4.86 -10.52
N VAL A 102 9.16 4.84 -9.35
CA VAL A 102 8.91 3.62 -8.57
C VAL A 102 7.91 2.72 -9.28
N SER A 103 6.89 3.26 -9.95
CA SER A 103 5.92 2.48 -10.72
C SER A 103 6.59 1.64 -11.82
N SER A 104 7.61 2.18 -12.49
CA SER A 104 8.35 1.43 -13.52
C SER A 104 9.14 0.27 -12.91
N ILE A 105 9.75 0.49 -11.75
CA ILE A 105 10.50 -0.53 -11.03
C ILE A 105 9.55 -1.64 -10.53
N LEU A 106 8.46 -1.26 -9.87
CA LEU A 106 7.44 -2.21 -9.42
C LEU A 106 6.92 -3.06 -10.57
N ASN A 107 6.62 -2.46 -11.73
CA ASN A 107 6.16 -3.19 -12.90
C ASN A 107 7.18 -4.19 -13.46
N LYS A 108 8.48 -3.85 -13.44
CA LYS A 108 9.54 -4.77 -13.88
C LYS A 108 9.68 -5.97 -12.94
N VAL A 109 9.60 -5.74 -11.62
CA VAL A 109 9.84 -6.76 -10.61
C VAL A 109 8.58 -7.61 -10.35
N PHE A 110 7.44 -6.97 -10.14
CA PHE A 110 6.21 -7.61 -9.64
C PHE A 110 5.12 -7.78 -10.70
N LYS A 111 5.28 -7.20 -11.90
CA LYS A 111 4.42 -7.42 -13.07
C LYS A 111 2.93 -7.25 -12.74
N GLU A 112 2.13 -8.30 -12.83
CA GLU A 112 0.68 -8.27 -12.60
C GLU A 112 0.27 -7.94 -11.16
N LYS A 113 1.23 -7.89 -10.21
CA LYS A 113 0.99 -7.51 -8.81
C LYS A 113 1.23 -6.04 -8.53
N THR A 114 1.73 -5.28 -9.51
CA THR A 114 2.07 -3.85 -9.38
C THR A 114 0.89 -3.04 -8.88
N ASP A 115 -0.26 -3.12 -9.55
CA ASP A 115 -1.45 -2.35 -9.17
C ASP A 115 -1.90 -2.64 -7.73
N LEU A 116 -1.80 -3.90 -7.27
CA LEU A 116 -2.11 -4.25 -5.89
C LEU A 116 -1.11 -3.64 -4.90
N ILE A 117 0.19 -3.72 -5.22
CA ILE A 117 1.25 -3.15 -4.38
C ILE A 117 1.09 -1.62 -4.28
N GLU A 118 0.87 -0.93 -5.40
CA GLU A 118 0.64 0.52 -5.41
C GLU A 118 -0.63 0.91 -4.65
N SER A 119 -1.69 0.11 -4.75
CA SER A 119 -2.92 0.30 -3.98
C SER A 119 -2.70 0.11 -2.48
N LEU A 120 -1.86 -0.85 -2.07
CA LEU A 120 -1.47 -1.05 -0.67
C LEU A 120 -0.59 0.09 -0.16
N ILE A 121 0.35 0.59 -0.96
CA ILE A 121 1.16 1.77 -0.63
C ILE A 121 0.24 2.97 -0.37
N CYS A 122 -0.71 3.21 -1.27
CA CYS A 122 -1.67 4.31 -1.10
C CYS A 122 -2.55 4.14 0.13
N TYR A 123 -2.99 2.91 0.41
CA TYR A 123 -3.74 2.58 1.61
C TYR A 123 -2.93 2.88 2.89
N PHE A 124 -1.69 2.41 2.99
CA PHE A 124 -0.87 2.62 4.20
C PHE A 124 -0.53 4.09 4.44
N ILE A 125 -0.34 4.88 3.38
CA ILE A 125 -0.12 6.33 3.50
C ILE A 125 -1.39 7.05 3.96
N ASP A 126 -2.55 6.71 3.39
CA ASP A 126 -3.83 7.38 3.69
C ASP A 126 -4.37 6.97 5.08
N ASP A 127 -4.30 5.69 5.42
CA ASP A 127 -4.83 5.13 6.67
C ASP A 127 -3.84 5.25 7.86
N GLN A 128 -2.58 5.61 7.59
CA GLN A 128 -1.51 5.82 8.57
C GLN A 128 -1.29 4.64 9.52
N ASN A 129 -1.49 3.42 9.03
CA ASN A 129 -1.21 2.19 9.75
C ASN A 129 -0.60 1.13 8.83
N SER A 130 -0.12 0.03 9.41
CA SER A 130 0.47 -1.11 8.70
C SER A 130 -0.45 -2.33 8.65
N THR A 131 -1.73 -2.20 9.03
CA THR A 131 -2.64 -3.33 9.13
C THR A 131 -3.41 -3.54 7.84
N ALA A 132 -3.04 -4.58 7.06
CA ALA A 132 -3.68 -4.84 5.77
C ALA A 132 -5.16 -5.30 5.86
N GLN A 133 -5.64 -5.72 7.04
CA GLN A 133 -7.00 -6.28 7.19
C GLN A 133 -8.12 -5.30 6.84
N HIS A 134 -7.88 -3.98 6.94
CA HIS A 134 -8.88 -2.96 6.62
C HIS A 134 -8.78 -2.44 5.18
N TYR A 135 -7.87 -2.98 4.37
CA TYR A 135 -7.70 -2.58 2.97
C TYR A 135 -8.99 -2.69 2.16
N GLU A 136 -9.72 -3.81 2.22
CA GLU A 136 -10.94 -4.00 1.42
C GLU A 136 -12.00 -2.92 1.72
N LYS A 137 -12.17 -2.61 3.00
CA LYS A 137 -13.11 -1.57 3.46
C LYS A 137 -12.67 -0.19 2.99
N TRP A 138 -11.37 0.09 3.01
CA TRP A 138 -10.80 1.33 2.52
C TRP A 138 -10.94 1.45 0.99
N ALA A 139 -10.59 0.40 0.25
CA ALA A 139 -10.64 0.35 -1.22
C ALA A 139 -12.07 0.50 -1.75
N ARG A 140 -13.10 0.07 -1.00
CA ARG A 140 -14.50 0.24 -1.38
C ARG A 140 -14.91 1.71 -1.56
N ARG A 141 -14.25 2.65 -0.88
CA ARG A 141 -14.58 4.09 -0.91
C ARG A 141 -13.49 4.98 -1.50
N ASN A 142 -12.36 4.39 -1.91
CA ASN A 142 -11.22 5.10 -2.45
C ASN A 142 -10.86 4.58 -3.85
N ALA A 143 -10.33 5.45 -4.70
CA ALA A 143 -9.73 5.03 -5.95
C ALA A 143 -8.44 4.26 -5.67
N ILE A 144 -8.29 3.11 -6.33
CA ILE A 144 -7.11 2.25 -6.26
C ILE A 144 -6.41 2.24 -7.62
N PHE A 145 -5.23 1.62 -7.71
CA PHE A 145 -4.50 1.49 -8.97
C PHE A 145 -5.06 0.35 -9.85
N GLY A 146 -5.67 -0.66 -9.22
CA GLY A 146 -6.30 -1.79 -9.92
C GLY A 146 -7.78 -1.57 -10.29
N ASN A 147 -8.35 -2.53 -11.01
CA ASN A 147 -9.76 -2.53 -11.40
C ASN A 147 -10.68 -3.36 -10.48
N LYS A 148 -10.13 -3.99 -9.44
CA LYS A 148 -10.83 -4.86 -8.50
C LYS A 148 -10.25 -4.70 -7.09
N ILE A 149 -11.08 -4.90 -6.08
CA ILE A 149 -10.65 -4.98 -4.69
C ILE A 149 -10.17 -6.41 -4.42
N ASP A 150 -8.87 -6.56 -4.23
CA ASP A 150 -8.28 -7.84 -3.84
C ASP A 150 -8.63 -8.20 -2.39
N SER A 151 -8.92 -9.47 -2.16
CA SER A 151 -9.29 -9.96 -0.84
C SER A 151 -8.09 -10.12 0.10
N GLN A 152 -8.36 -10.22 1.41
CA GLN A 152 -7.35 -10.55 2.42
C GLN A 152 -6.56 -11.82 2.07
N SER A 153 -7.21 -12.82 1.46
CA SER A 153 -6.52 -14.04 1.00
C SER A 153 -5.49 -13.77 -0.11
N THR A 154 -5.77 -12.82 -1.00
CA THR A 154 -4.85 -12.43 -2.07
C THR A 154 -3.70 -11.61 -1.52
N ILE A 155 -3.96 -10.70 -0.58
CA ILE A 155 -2.92 -9.92 0.11
C ILE A 155 -2.01 -10.85 0.92
N SER A 156 -2.58 -11.85 1.60
CA SER A 156 -1.78 -12.87 2.30
C SER A 156 -0.89 -13.66 1.33
N ARG A 157 -1.40 -14.07 0.16
CA ARG A 157 -0.56 -14.71 -0.88
C ARG A 157 0.52 -13.77 -1.42
N LEU A 158 0.23 -12.47 -1.55
CA LEU A 158 1.22 -11.47 -1.96
C LEU A 158 2.39 -11.47 -0.97
N TYR A 159 2.12 -11.37 0.33
CA TYR A 159 3.17 -11.36 1.35
C TYR A 159 3.97 -12.66 1.44
N ASN A 160 3.30 -13.81 1.36
CA ASN A 160 3.98 -15.09 1.58
C ASN A 160 4.73 -15.61 0.34
N ASN A 161 4.25 -15.31 -0.87
CA ASN A 161 4.75 -15.95 -2.08
C ASN A 161 5.41 -14.97 -3.06
N VAL A 162 4.93 -13.72 -3.11
CA VAL A 162 5.40 -12.73 -4.09
C VAL A 162 6.49 -11.85 -3.50
N LEU A 163 6.27 -11.27 -2.31
CA LEU A 163 7.25 -10.43 -1.61
C LEU A 163 8.27 -11.28 -0.85
N ASN A 164 8.95 -12.18 -1.57
CA ASN A 164 10.05 -12.98 -1.05
C ASN A 164 11.38 -12.22 -1.12
N GLU A 165 12.42 -12.78 -0.49
CA GLU A 165 13.75 -12.17 -0.40
C GLU A 165 14.33 -11.77 -1.76
N ASP A 166 14.26 -12.65 -2.77
CA ASP A 166 14.77 -12.37 -4.11
C ASP A 166 14.07 -11.17 -4.76
N SER A 167 12.73 -11.13 -4.68
CA SER A 167 11.95 -10.04 -5.27
C SER A 167 12.19 -8.69 -4.58
N VAL A 168 12.38 -8.70 -3.26
CA VAL A 168 12.67 -7.52 -2.45
C VAL A 168 14.08 -7.03 -2.73
N MET A 169 15.04 -7.96 -2.86
CA MET A 169 16.42 -7.65 -3.23
C MET A 169 16.49 -7.04 -4.63
N GLU A 170 15.79 -7.62 -5.61
CA GLU A 170 15.71 -7.11 -6.97
C GLU A 170 15.10 -5.70 -7.00
N PHE A 171 13.97 -5.49 -6.32
CA PHE A 171 13.37 -4.16 -6.18
C PHE A 171 14.35 -3.15 -5.59
N THR A 172 15.02 -3.53 -4.49
CA THR A 172 15.98 -2.66 -3.79
C THR A 172 17.17 -2.33 -4.69
N TYR A 173 17.70 -3.31 -5.42
CA TYR A 173 18.78 -3.10 -6.39
C TYR A 173 18.36 -2.09 -7.48
N MET A 174 17.20 -2.33 -8.12
CA MET A 174 16.69 -1.44 -9.16
C MET A 174 16.40 -0.03 -8.65
N TRP A 175 15.88 0.09 -7.42
CA TRP A 175 15.69 1.37 -6.74
C TRP A 175 17.00 2.14 -6.58
N ASN A 176 18.06 1.48 -6.10
CA ASN A 176 19.36 2.11 -5.94
C ASN A 176 19.99 2.52 -7.28
N VAL A 177 19.81 1.72 -8.33
CA VAL A 177 20.23 2.08 -9.70
C VAL A 177 19.48 3.32 -10.20
N GLU A 178 18.18 3.41 -9.95
CA GLU A 178 17.36 4.56 -10.36
C GLU A 178 17.72 5.82 -9.57
N PHE A 179 17.89 5.71 -8.25
CA PHE A 179 18.29 6.82 -7.40
C PHE A 179 19.64 7.42 -7.82
N GLN A 180 20.62 6.57 -8.16
CA GLN A 180 21.95 7.03 -8.58
C GLN A 180 21.95 7.84 -9.87
N LYS A 181 21.04 7.56 -10.82
CA LYS A 181 20.92 8.38 -12.05
C LYS A 181 20.63 9.85 -11.73
N ASN A 182 19.89 10.09 -10.66
CA ASN A 182 19.51 11.43 -10.21
C ASN A 182 20.51 12.06 -9.22
N SER A 183 21.44 11.26 -8.68
CA SER A 183 22.40 11.69 -7.64
C SER A 183 23.86 11.73 -8.09
N PHE A 184 24.18 11.32 -9.32
CA PHE A 184 25.56 11.15 -9.81
C PHE A 184 26.41 12.44 -9.84
N SER A 185 25.79 13.60 -9.72
CA SER A 185 26.46 14.91 -9.78
C SER A 185 27.01 15.40 -8.44
N ARG A 186 26.80 14.67 -7.35
CA ARG A 186 27.22 15.10 -6.00
C ARG A 186 27.93 14.01 -5.22
N ASP A 187 28.73 14.44 -4.23
CA ASP A 187 29.29 13.56 -3.21
C ASP A 187 28.16 13.04 -2.32
N ILE A 188 27.93 11.73 -2.34
CA ILE A 188 26.84 11.13 -1.56
C ILE A 188 27.24 11.00 -0.09
N ILE A 189 26.34 11.39 0.81
CA ILE A 189 26.48 11.24 2.25
C ILE A 189 25.44 10.21 2.70
N LEU A 190 25.91 9.09 3.22
CA LEU A 190 25.07 7.98 3.67
C LEU A 190 24.96 8.01 5.20
N SER A 191 23.74 8.10 5.71
CA SER A 191 23.48 8.02 7.14
C SER A 191 23.01 6.62 7.51
N LEU A 192 23.69 6.00 8.48
CA LEU A 192 23.43 4.64 8.96
C LEU A 192 22.80 4.71 10.35
N ASP A 193 21.67 4.03 10.52
CA ASP A 193 21.05 3.82 11.84
C ASP A 193 20.55 2.38 11.95
N SER A 194 20.52 1.88 13.19
CA SER A 194 19.99 0.56 13.53
C SER A 194 18.82 0.69 14.50
N THR A 195 17.85 -0.20 14.43
CA THR A 195 16.72 -0.30 15.35
C THR A 195 16.37 -1.77 15.59
N ASN A 196 15.49 -2.03 16.55
CA ASN A 196 15.01 -3.38 16.83
C ASN A 196 13.51 -3.42 17.05
N PHE A 197 12.94 -4.59 16.78
CA PHE A 197 11.54 -4.91 17.03
C PHE A 197 11.46 -6.11 17.98
N ASN A 198 10.87 -5.92 19.15
CA ASN A 198 10.52 -7.01 20.05
C ASN A 198 9.39 -7.85 19.44
N THR A 199 9.40 -9.16 19.65
CA THR A 199 8.37 -10.06 19.14
C THR A 199 8.03 -11.19 20.10
N TYR A 200 6.73 -11.46 20.22
CA TYR A 200 6.20 -12.66 20.88
C TYR A 200 6.18 -13.89 19.96
N SER A 201 6.46 -13.71 18.67
CA SER A 201 6.38 -14.81 17.71
C SER A 201 7.56 -15.77 17.88
N GLU A 202 7.24 -17.04 18.07
CA GLU A 202 8.24 -18.11 18.20
C GLU A 202 8.77 -18.59 16.85
N ASN A 203 8.07 -18.28 15.75
CA ASN A 203 8.32 -18.83 14.41
C ASN A 203 9.12 -17.90 13.49
N ILE A 204 9.75 -16.86 14.03
CA ILE A 204 10.61 -15.98 13.24
C ILE A 204 12.07 -16.39 13.46
N ASN A 205 12.69 -16.96 12.44
CA ASN A 205 14.07 -17.45 12.50
C ASN A 205 15.10 -16.35 12.83
N LEU A 206 14.79 -15.09 12.48
CA LEU A 206 15.64 -13.93 12.80
C LEU A 206 15.51 -13.46 14.26
N ALA A 207 14.49 -13.93 14.99
CA ALA A 207 14.20 -13.45 16.33
C ALA A 207 15.09 -14.15 17.38
N GLU A 208 15.97 -13.39 18.01
CA GLU A 208 16.87 -13.86 19.06
C GLU A 208 16.92 -12.87 20.23
N TYR A 209 17.35 -13.33 21.40
CA TYR A 209 17.62 -12.42 22.50
C TYR A 209 18.84 -11.56 22.19
N GLY A 210 18.73 -10.27 22.47
CA GLY A 210 19.81 -9.32 22.29
C GLY A 210 19.60 -8.08 23.14
N LYS A 211 20.32 -7.02 22.82
CA LYS A 211 20.26 -5.77 23.57
C LYS A 211 19.26 -4.79 22.93
N ALA A 212 17.98 -4.95 23.26
CA ALA A 212 16.93 -4.11 22.72
C ALA A 212 17.08 -2.64 23.15
N LYS A 213 16.60 -1.72 22.30
CA LYS A 213 16.54 -0.29 22.64
C LYS A 213 15.53 -0.05 23.77
N VAL A 214 14.43 -0.81 23.72
CA VAL A 214 13.43 -0.94 24.79
C VAL A 214 13.34 -2.42 25.13
N ASP A 215 13.83 -2.81 26.30
CA ASP A 215 13.89 -4.22 26.71
C ASP A 215 12.56 -4.65 27.35
N GLU A 216 11.82 -5.48 26.63
CA GLU A 216 10.56 -6.09 27.09
C GLU A 216 10.76 -7.53 27.59
N GLY A 217 12.00 -8.02 27.67
CA GLY A 217 12.31 -9.42 27.98
C GLY A 217 11.92 -10.40 26.88
N LEU A 218 11.81 -9.92 25.64
CA LEU A 218 11.39 -10.68 24.47
C LEU A 218 12.55 -10.90 23.49
N LYS A 219 12.37 -11.85 22.57
CA LYS A 219 13.24 -11.95 21.39
C LYS A 219 13.04 -10.72 20.51
N GLN A 220 14.08 -10.33 19.79
CA GLN A 220 14.06 -9.19 18.89
C GLN A 220 14.60 -9.53 17.50
N ILE A 221 14.24 -8.70 16.52
CA ILE A 221 14.84 -8.68 15.18
C ILE A 221 15.52 -7.33 15.03
N ASN A 222 16.77 -7.32 14.58
CA ASN A 222 17.50 -6.07 14.34
C ASN A 222 17.28 -5.63 12.88
N LEU A 223 17.10 -4.33 12.67
CA LEU A 223 16.97 -3.70 11.36
C LEU A 223 17.96 -2.56 11.30
N ALA A 224 18.85 -2.56 10.32
CA ALA A 224 19.62 -1.39 9.99
C ALA A 224 19.25 -0.87 8.61
N TYR A 225 19.25 0.44 8.46
CA TYR A 225 18.86 1.09 7.22
C TYR A 225 19.84 2.21 6.88
N VAL A 226 19.94 2.47 5.58
CA VAL A 226 20.81 3.49 5.01
C VAL A 226 19.94 4.47 4.24
N ILE A 227 20.09 5.75 4.57
CA ILE A 227 19.44 6.84 3.86
C ILE A 227 20.49 7.73 3.22
N ASP A 228 20.09 8.41 2.15
CA ASP A 228 20.83 9.59 1.71
C ASP A 228 20.55 10.75 2.67
N ASN A 229 21.61 11.31 3.24
CA ASN A 229 21.50 12.34 4.27
C ASN A 229 20.88 13.65 3.75
N GLU A 230 21.11 13.98 2.48
CA GLU A 230 20.65 15.26 1.89
C GLU A 230 19.16 15.22 1.53
N THR A 231 18.72 14.17 0.83
CA THR A 231 17.32 14.04 0.40
C THR A 231 16.44 13.32 1.40
N THR A 232 17.01 12.72 2.44
CA THR A 232 16.35 11.83 3.41
C THR A 232 15.74 10.57 2.79
N MET A 233 16.08 10.26 1.53
CA MET A 233 15.53 9.11 0.82
C MET A 233 16.10 7.80 1.38
N PRO A 234 15.24 6.81 1.72
CA PRO A 234 15.71 5.49 2.10
C PRO A 234 16.30 4.78 0.88
N LEU A 235 17.51 4.26 1.02
CA LEU A 235 18.23 3.61 -0.08
C LEU A 235 18.10 2.10 0.02
N PHE A 236 18.43 1.54 1.18
CA PHE A 236 18.28 0.11 1.44
C PHE A 236 18.23 -0.16 2.94
N TYR A 237 17.85 -1.39 3.27
CA TYR A 237 17.89 -1.90 4.63
C TYR A 237 18.44 -3.33 4.66
N GLN A 238 18.76 -3.77 5.86
CA GLN A 238 19.14 -5.15 6.14
C GLN A 238 18.62 -5.55 7.52
N THR A 239 18.01 -6.73 7.56
CA THR A 239 17.61 -7.37 8.81
C THR A 239 18.72 -8.28 9.30
N PHE A 240 18.91 -8.30 10.62
CA PHE A 240 19.89 -9.13 11.29
C PHE A 240 19.23 -9.93 12.41
N LEU A 241 19.86 -11.02 12.81
CA LEU A 241 19.51 -11.77 14.01
C LEU A 241 19.52 -10.83 15.22
N GLY A 242 18.57 -11.02 16.14
CA GLY A 242 18.44 -10.18 17.34
C GLY A 242 19.70 -10.08 18.20
N SER A 243 20.54 -11.10 18.19
CA SER A 243 21.81 -11.15 18.93
C SER A 243 22.95 -10.37 18.28
N VAL A 244 22.83 -10.02 16.99
CA VAL A 244 23.91 -9.37 16.23
C VAL A 244 24.04 -7.91 16.63
N THR A 245 25.22 -7.55 17.13
CA THR A 245 25.51 -6.18 17.59
C THR A 245 25.65 -5.19 16.44
N ASP A 246 25.36 -3.90 16.70
CA ASP A 246 25.54 -2.80 15.73
C ASP A 246 26.96 -2.76 15.13
N GLN A 247 27.97 -3.20 15.90
CA GLN A 247 29.36 -3.22 15.45
C GLN A 247 29.54 -4.13 14.23
N THR A 248 28.95 -5.32 14.27
CA THR A 248 28.97 -6.29 13.17
C THR A 248 28.11 -5.82 11.98
N GLN A 249 26.99 -5.14 12.26
CA GLN A 249 26.10 -4.62 11.22
C GLN A 249 26.77 -3.54 10.36
N CYS A 250 27.64 -2.71 10.95
CA CYS A 250 28.34 -1.63 10.27
C CYS A 250 29.06 -2.08 8.99
N LYS A 251 29.90 -3.12 9.10
CA LYS A 251 30.69 -3.64 7.98
C LYS A 251 29.81 -4.17 6.86
N GLU A 252 28.75 -4.89 7.22
CA GLU A 252 27.77 -5.44 6.28
C GLU A 252 27.07 -4.32 5.50
N LEU A 253 26.61 -3.26 6.18
CA LEU A 253 25.97 -2.12 5.53
C LEU A 253 26.91 -1.38 4.58
N ILE A 254 28.18 -1.21 4.97
CA ILE A 254 29.19 -0.58 4.12
C ILE A 254 29.43 -1.45 2.88
N ASN A 255 29.69 -2.75 3.03
CA ASN A 255 29.86 -3.66 1.90
C ASN A 255 28.65 -3.63 0.95
N LYS A 256 27.44 -3.66 1.51
CA LYS A 256 26.20 -3.61 0.75
C LYS A 256 26.02 -2.29 -0.01
N SER A 257 26.49 -1.16 0.55
CA SER A 257 26.49 0.13 -0.18
C SER A 257 27.37 0.07 -1.43
N ILE A 258 28.51 -0.64 -1.37
CA ILE A 258 29.40 -0.85 -2.52
C ILE A 258 28.72 -1.74 -3.56
N GLU A 259 28.05 -2.80 -3.13
CA GLU A 259 27.30 -3.71 -4.01
C GLU A 259 26.20 -2.97 -4.77
N TYR A 260 25.55 -1.99 -4.13
CA TYR A 260 24.60 -1.11 -4.79
C TYR A 260 25.23 -0.04 -5.69
N GLY A 261 26.55 0.07 -5.73
CA GLY A 261 27.29 0.92 -6.66
C GLY A 261 27.70 2.29 -6.11
N TYR A 262 27.48 2.56 -4.82
CA TYR A 262 27.91 3.81 -4.19
C TYR A 262 29.44 3.86 -4.09
N LYS A 263 30.05 4.74 -4.89
CA LYS A 263 31.51 4.92 -4.92
C LYS A 263 31.91 6.02 -3.94
N ASN A 264 32.78 5.68 -3.00
CA ASN A 264 33.38 6.61 -2.01
C ASN A 264 32.35 7.48 -1.26
N PRO A 265 31.26 6.91 -0.72
CA PRO A 265 30.32 7.69 0.10
C PRO A 265 31.00 8.26 1.35
N THR A 266 30.52 9.42 1.82
CA THR A 266 30.82 9.86 3.19
C THR A 266 29.81 9.22 4.13
N LEU A 267 30.29 8.48 5.13
CA LEU A 267 29.45 7.73 6.05
C LEU A 267 29.18 8.52 7.33
N VAL A 268 27.93 8.73 7.68
CA VAL A 268 27.52 9.34 8.96
C VAL A 268 26.92 8.26 9.84
N MET A 269 27.51 8.09 11.03
CA MET A 269 27.16 7.02 11.95
C MET A 269 26.97 7.54 13.37
N ASP A 270 26.01 6.92 14.06
CA ASP A 270 25.77 7.17 15.47
C ASP A 270 26.91 6.63 16.36
N ARG A 271 26.78 6.86 17.68
CA ARG A 271 27.76 6.36 18.65
C ARG A 271 27.76 4.85 18.79
N GLY A 272 26.66 4.14 18.50
CA GLY A 272 26.54 2.68 18.59
C GLY A 272 27.62 1.97 17.79
N PHE A 273 27.88 2.49 16.58
CA PHE A 273 28.88 1.98 15.64
C PHE A 273 30.34 2.24 16.04
N PHE A 274 30.61 3.14 17.01
CA PHE A 274 31.97 3.52 17.39
C PHE A 274 32.70 2.41 18.17
N ASN A 275 33.72 1.83 17.54
CA ASN A 275 34.70 0.92 18.13
C ASN A 275 35.97 0.87 17.25
N THR A 276 37.07 0.36 17.81
CA THR A 276 38.37 0.27 17.11
C THR A 276 38.32 -0.54 15.82
N GLU A 277 37.55 -1.62 15.78
CA GLU A 277 37.47 -2.50 14.60
C GLU A 277 36.78 -1.81 13.42
N ASN A 278 35.68 -1.09 13.68
CA ASN A 278 34.97 -0.32 12.66
C ASN A 278 35.78 0.88 12.18
N VAL A 279 36.42 1.62 13.09
CA VAL A 279 37.31 2.73 12.72
C VAL A 279 38.47 2.23 11.85
N ASN A 280 39.16 1.15 12.26
CA ASN A 280 40.23 0.56 11.46
C ASN A 280 39.73 0.08 10.10
N TYR A 281 38.52 -0.49 10.02
CA TYR A 281 37.94 -0.92 8.76
C TYR A 281 37.67 0.27 7.82
N LEU A 282 37.11 1.37 8.35
CA LEU A 282 36.87 2.61 7.58
C LEU A 282 38.17 3.21 7.05
N GLU A 283 39.20 3.32 7.90
CA GLU A 283 40.52 3.85 7.54
C GLU A 283 41.23 2.97 6.50
N ASN A 284 41.23 1.64 6.70
CA ASN A 284 41.89 0.71 5.77
C ASN A 284 41.23 0.68 4.39
N ALA A 285 39.93 0.98 4.33
CA ALA A 285 39.17 1.05 3.10
C ALA A 285 39.10 2.46 2.49
N ASP A 286 39.80 3.45 3.08
CA ASP A 286 39.85 4.85 2.63
C ASP A 286 38.47 5.52 2.54
N TYR A 287 37.57 5.20 3.47
CA TYR A 287 36.25 5.84 3.54
C TYR A 287 36.31 7.17 4.29
N LYS A 288 35.58 8.16 3.78
CA LYS A 288 35.27 9.38 4.53
C LYS A 288 34.16 9.06 5.54
N TYR A 289 34.30 9.47 6.79
CA TYR A 289 33.27 9.22 7.79
C TYR A 289 33.16 10.32 8.85
N ILE A 290 31.97 10.43 9.42
CA ILE A 290 31.65 11.20 10.63
C ILE A 290 31.02 10.22 11.60
N ILE A 291 31.65 10.01 12.76
CA ILE A 291 31.16 9.09 13.78
C ILE A 291 31.21 9.73 15.15
N MET A 292 30.12 9.60 15.91
CA MET A 292 30.09 10.10 17.28
C MET A 292 30.89 9.18 18.20
N ALA A 293 31.97 9.69 18.80
CA ALA A 293 32.77 8.90 19.74
C ALA A 293 32.00 8.60 21.05
N LYS A 294 32.22 7.41 21.63
CA LYS A 294 31.69 7.07 22.97
C LYS A 294 32.54 7.74 24.05
N SER A 295 31.93 8.58 24.88
CA SER A 295 32.56 9.36 25.97
C SER A 295 33.07 8.55 27.18
N ARG A 296 33.30 7.23 27.04
CA ARG A 296 33.75 6.35 28.13
C ARG A 296 35.02 5.58 27.78
N ASN A 297 35.91 6.18 26.98
CA ASN A 297 37.18 5.56 26.61
C ASN A 297 38.33 6.38 27.18
N LYS A 298 39.01 5.85 28.21
CA LYS A 298 40.15 6.52 28.86
C LYS A 298 41.23 6.95 27.89
N SER A 299 41.44 6.19 26.81
CA SER A 299 42.41 6.53 25.77
C SER A 299 41.96 7.74 24.96
N LEU A 300 40.65 7.85 24.66
CA LEU A 300 40.09 9.01 24.00
C LEU A 300 40.14 10.25 24.90
N ASP A 301 39.82 10.10 26.18
CA ASP A 301 39.89 11.19 27.16
C ASP A 301 41.33 11.73 27.29
N ALA A 302 42.33 10.84 27.35
CA ALA A 302 43.73 11.22 27.37
C ALA A 302 44.15 11.96 26.09
N LEU A 303 43.74 11.47 24.91
CA LEU A 303 44.02 12.11 23.62
C LEU A 303 43.35 13.49 23.52
N LEU A 304 42.13 13.63 24.02
CA LEU A 304 41.38 14.89 24.06
C LEU A 304 42.05 15.90 24.98
N GLU A 305 42.52 15.49 26.18
CA GLU A 305 43.25 16.39 27.07
C GLU A 305 44.60 16.82 26.49
N GLU A 306 45.36 15.89 25.89
CA GLU A 306 46.63 16.19 25.25
C GLU A 306 46.46 17.21 24.09
N ASN A 307 45.35 17.13 23.37
CA ASN A 307 45.08 17.99 22.21
C ASN A 307 44.06 19.11 22.47
N ARG A 308 43.63 19.31 23.73
CA ARG A 308 42.54 20.24 24.10
C ARG A 308 42.74 21.64 23.54
N ASN A 309 43.93 22.22 23.71
CA ASN A 309 44.22 23.57 23.24
C ASN A 309 44.25 23.67 21.71
N LYS A 310 44.77 22.63 21.03
CA LYS A 310 44.79 22.59 19.56
C LYS A 310 43.38 22.53 18.97
N ILE A 311 42.47 21.80 19.62
CA ILE A 311 41.07 21.70 19.18
C ILE A 311 40.34 23.01 19.49
N ARG A 312 40.43 23.51 20.74
CA ARG A 312 39.70 24.71 21.18
C ARG A 312 40.02 25.94 20.34
N ASP A 313 41.28 26.11 19.97
CA ASP A 313 41.76 27.33 19.32
C ASP A 313 41.78 27.21 17.78
N ASN A 314 41.35 26.06 17.22
CA ASN A 314 41.29 25.83 15.77
C ASN A 314 39.85 25.61 15.30
N PHE A 315 39.31 26.61 14.62
CA PHE A 315 37.96 26.58 14.07
C PHE A 315 37.73 25.40 13.10
N ASN A 316 38.78 24.95 12.38
CA ASN A 316 38.68 23.84 11.44
C ASN A 316 38.46 22.47 12.12
N CYS A 317 38.55 22.40 13.46
CA CYS A 317 38.24 21.19 14.23
C CYS A 317 36.75 21.07 14.59
N TYR A 318 35.93 22.05 14.23
CA TYR A 318 34.50 22.06 14.49
C TYR A 318 33.74 21.84 13.18
N ILE A 319 32.69 21.02 13.23
CA ILE A 319 31.73 20.84 12.14
C ILE A 319 30.61 21.87 12.41
N GLU A 320 30.41 22.80 11.48
CA GLU A 320 29.30 23.77 11.52
C GLU A 320 27.96 23.17 11.09
#